data_AF-A0A2P5YI01-F1
#
_entry.id   AF-A0A2P5YI01-F1
#
_cell.length_a   1.000
_cell.length_b   1.000
_cell.length_c   1.000
_cell.angle_alpha   90.00
_cell.angle_beta   90.00
_cell.angle_gamma   90.00
#
_symmetry.space_group_name_H-M   'P 1'
#
loop_
_entity.id
_entity.type
_entity.pdbx_description
1 polymer ?
#
loop_
_entity_poly.entity_id
_entity_poly.type
_entity_poly.pdbx_seq_one_letter_code
_entity_poly.pdbx_strand_id
1 'polypeptide(L)'
;MSEITLMGNGLDEGDTDSSHHSVKKAPIGIRLFQHIREQSSNGRRGFIDPFVNRYITSSHGVPLGGVGAGSIGRSYKGEFQLWQLFPRICEDKPVLSNQFSVFVSRTSGEKYSSVLFPASPHLVKENAVSGIGSWDWNLKSNKSTYHALYPRAWTVYEGTYIIKW
;
A
#
# COMPACT_ATOMS: atom_id res chain seq x y z
N MET A 1 28.61 -32.07 -59.24
CA MET A 1 27.84 -33.09 -58.50
C MET A 1 27.42 -32.45 -57.19
N SER A 2 26.12 -32.35 -56.99
CA SER A 2 25.38 -31.60 -55.98
C SER A 2 25.40 -32.23 -54.59
N GLU A 3 25.29 -31.43 -53.53
CA GLU A 3 24.19 -31.57 -52.55
C GLU A 3 24.06 -30.35 -51.63
N ILE A 4 22.82 -29.98 -51.38
CA ILE A 4 22.34 -28.87 -50.53
C ILE A 4 21.82 -29.50 -49.24
N THR A 5 22.12 -28.94 -48.07
CA THR A 5 21.47 -29.36 -46.80
C THR A 5 20.99 -28.15 -45.99
N LEU A 6 19.69 -27.90 -46.18
CA LEU A 6 18.63 -27.49 -45.26
C LEU A 6 18.93 -26.53 -44.08
N MET A 7 18.31 -25.35 -44.20
CA MET A 7 17.86 -24.49 -43.09
C MET A 7 17.01 -25.29 -42.09
N GLY A 8 17.48 -25.34 -40.83
CA GLY A 8 16.71 -25.83 -39.68
C GLY A 8 16.16 -24.65 -38.87
N ASN A 9 14.84 -24.62 -38.74
CA ASN A 9 14.06 -23.59 -38.05
C ASN A 9 14.40 -23.51 -36.55
N GLY A 10 14.84 -22.34 -36.08
CA GLY A 10 14.88 -22.00 -34.66
C GLY A 10 13.49 -21.58 -34.18
N LEU A 11 12.75 -22.52 -33.60
CA LEU A 11 11.55 -22.25 -32.82
C LEU A 11 11.64 -22.96 -31.47
N ASP A 12 11.57 -22.16 -30.41
CA ASP A 12 10.96 -22.47 -29.12
C ASP A 12 11.66 -23.45 -28.15
N GLU A 13 12.81 -23.03 -27.59
CA GLU A 13 13.39 -23.63 -26.38
C GLU A 13 12.97 -22.93 -25.07
N GLY A 14 12.09 -21.92 -25.13
CA GLY A 14 11.69 -21.13 -23.96
C GLY A 14 10.52 -21.68 -23.14
N ASP A 15 9.71 -22.60 -23.69
CA ASP A 15 8.38 -22.93 -23.15
C ASP A 15 8.31 -24.30 -22.41
N THR A 16 9.27 -25.20 -22.69
CA THR A 16 9.30 -26.56 -22.12
C THR A 16 9.82 -26.62 -20.68
N ASP A 17 10.73 -25.73 -20.29
CA ASP A 17 11.33 -25.70 -18.94
C ASP A 17 10.36 -25.12 -17.87
N SER A 18 9.54 -24.15 -18.27
CA SER A 18 8.44 -23.59 -17.45
C SER A 18 7.39 -24.64 -17.08
N SER A 19 7.06 -25.49 -18.06
CA SER A 19 6.05 -26.55 -17.92
C SER A 19 6.52 -27.66 -16.97
N HIS A 20 7.78 -28.08 -17.08
CA HIS A 20 8.37 -29.11 -16.22
C HIS A 20 8.47 -28.68 -14.75
N HIS A 21 8.81 -27.41 -14.50
CA HIS A 21 8.88 -26.85 -13.14
C HIS A 21 7.50 -26.70 -12.49
N SER A 22 6.48 -26.35 -13.29
CA SER A 22 5.10 -26.19 -12.83
C SER A 22 4.49 -27.52 -12.35
N VAL A 23 4.72 -28.61 -13.09
CA VAL A 23 4.25 -29.95 -12.72
C VAL A 23 4.91 -30.44 -11.43
N LYS A 24 6.20 -30.16 -11.24
CA LYS A 24 6.96 -30.56 -10.04
C LYS A 24 6.46 -29.88 -8.76
N LYS A 25 5.83 -28.70 -8.87
CA LYS A 25 5.27 -27.93 -7.75
C LYS A 25 3.78 -28.18 -7.50
N ALA A 26 3.08 -28.86 -8.40
CA ALA A 26 1.64 -29.12 -8.25
C ALA A 26 1.26 -29.80 -6.91
N PRO A 27 2.02 -30.79 -6.38
CA PRO A 27 1.67 -31.43 -5.12
C PRO A 27 1.69 -30.48 -3.91
N ILE A 28 2.58 -29.48 -3.89
CA ILE A 28 2.62 -28.52 -2.78
C ILE A 28 1.51 -27.48 -2.88
N GLY A 29 1.15 -27.08 -4.11
CA GLY A 29 0.00 -26.20 -4.36
C GLY A 29 -1.32 -26.83 -3.91
N ILE A 30 -1.55 -28.11 -4.21
CA ILE A 30 -2.75 -28.85 -3.80
C ILE A 30 -2.84 -28.93 -2.27
N ARG A 31 -1.75 -29.30 -1.59
CA ARG A 31 -1.72 -29.36 -0.11
C ARG A 31 -1.99 -28.00 0.52
N LEU A 32 -1.39 -26.94 -0.02
CA LEU A 32 -1.59 -25.58 0.47
C LEU A 32 -3.04 -25.14 0.31
N PHE A 33 -3.65 -25.41 -0.85
CA PHE A 33 -5.05 -25.11 -1.11
C PHE A 33 -6.00 -25.89 -0.18
N GLN A 34 -5.78 -27.19 -0.01
CA GLN A 34 -6.55 -28.02 0.94
C GLN A 34 -6.43 -27.48 2.37
N HIS A 35 -5.22 -27.13 2.80
CA HIS A 35 -4.99 -26.54 4.11
C HIS A 35 -5.74 -25.21 4.30
N ILE A 36 -5.69 -24.30 3.32
CA ILE A 36 -6.40 -23.02 3.38
C ILE A 36 -7.91 -23.23 3.45
N ARG A 37 -8.46 -24.19 2.69
CA ARG A 37 -9.89 -24.54 2.75
C ARG A 37 -10.28 -25.07 4.11
N GLU A 38 -9.49 -25.97 4.69
CA GLU A 38 -9.73 -26.53 6.03
C GLU A 38 -9.64 -25.48 7.14
N GLN A 39 -8.67 -24.56 7.06
CA GLN A 39 -8.61 -23.44 8.01
C GLN A 39 -9.86 -22.56 7.90
N SER A 40 -10.27 -22.26 6.67
CA SER A 40 -11.45 -21.41 6.40
C SER A 40 -12.76 -22.07 6.85
N SER A 41 -12.94 -23.39 6.67
CA SER A 41 -14.11 -24.11 7.21
C SER A 41 -14.15 -24.10 8.74
N ASN A 42 -12.99 -24.05 9.38
CA ASN A 42 -12.85 -23.90 10.83
C ASN A 42 -12.94 -22.43 11.31
N GLY A 43 -13.29 -21.49 10.43
CA GLY A 43 -13.38 -20.05 10.73
C GLY A 43 -12.02 -19.38 10.98
N ARG A 44 -10.91 -20.05 10.68
CA ARG A 44 -9.55 -19.54 10.88
C ARG A 44 -9.01 -19.00 9.57
N ARG A 45 -8.48 -17.79 9.57
CA ARG A 45 -7.66 -17.29 8.45
C ARG A 45 -6.23 -17.80 8.60
N GLY A 46 -5.68 -18.34 7.52
CA GLY A 46 -4.26 -18.73 7.44
C GLY A 46 -3.36 -17.50 7.56
N PHE A 47 -2.14 -17.69 8.08
CA PHE A 47 -1.15 -16.61 8.20
C PHE A 47 -0.69 -16.10 6.82
N ILE A 48 -0.53 -17.02 5.86
CA ILE A 48 -0.24 -16.74 4.46
C ILE A 48 -1.36 -17.34 3.62
N ASP A 49 -2.02 -16.49 2.86
CA ASP A 49 -2.96 -16.89 1.81
C ASP A 49 -2.46 -16.27 0.51
N PRO A 50 -1.84 -17.05 -0.39
CA PRO A 50 -1.31 -16.56 -1.66
C PRO A 50 -2.42 -16.32 -2.70
N PHE A 51 -3.65 -16.76 -2.44
CA PHE A 51 -4.78 -16.65 -3.37
C PHE A 51 -5.59 -15.36 -3.14
N VAL A 52 -5.39 -14.68 -2.02
CA VAL A 52 -6.01 -13.39 -1.73
C VAL A 52 -5.19 -12.28 -2.37
N ASN A 53 -5.85 -11.49 -3.22
CA ASN A 53 -5.26 -10.27 -3.75
C ASN A 53 -5.12 -9.23 -2.63
N ARG A 54 -3.88 -8.90 -2.26
CA ARG A 54 -3.59 -7.86 -1.28
C ARG A 54 -3.40 -6.52 -1.97
N TYR A 55 -3.84 -5.44 -1.33
CA TYR A 55 -3.58 -4.10 -1.83
C TYR A 55 -2.11 -3.76 -1.58
N ILE A 56 -1.25 -4.09 -2.53
CA ILE A 56 0.19 -3.85 -2.42
C ILE A 56 0.46 -2.40 -2.81
N THR A 57 0.85 -1.59 -1.83
CA THR A 57 1.38 -0.24 -2.07
C THR A 57 2.89 -0.24 -1.88
N SER A 58 3.60 0.69 -2.53
CA SER A 58 4.98 1.01 -2.14
C SER A 58 5.06 2.08 -1.04
N SER A 59 3.90 2.59 -0.61
CA SER A 59 3.80 3.77 0.24
C SER A 59 3.65 3.36 1.70
N HIS A 60 4.74 2.92 2.34
CA HIS A 60 4.71 2.48 3.74
C HIS A 60 5.50 3.41 4.67
N GLY A 61 5.32 3.21 5.98
CA GLY A 61 6.06 3.93 7.01
C GLY A 61 6.18 3.08 8.27
N VAL A 62 6.75 3.66 9.32
CA VAL A 62 6.88 3.01 10.62
C VAL A 62 5.51 2.72 11.22
N PRO A 63 5.24 1.48 11.66
CA PRO A 63 3.96 1.13 12.26
C PRO A 63 3.79 1.76 13.65
N LEU A 64 2.55 2.10 13.97
CA LEU A 64 2.13 2.60 15.27
C LEU A 64 1.43 1.47 16.02
N GLY A 65 1.99 1.02 17.14
CA GLY A 65 1.43 -0.08 17.92
C GLY A 65 2.44 -0.71 18.86
N GLY A 66 1.99 -1.04 20.07
CA GLY A 66 2.80 -1.81 21.03
C GLY A 66 2.73 -3.30 20.77
N VAL A 67 3.67 -4.05 21.33
CA VAL A 67 3.65 -5.52 21.28
C VAL A 67 2.32 -6.02 21.90
N GLY A 68 1.56 -6.79 21.14
CA GLY A 68 0.28 -7.36 21.57
C GLY A 68 -0.94 -6.44 21.47
N ALA A 69 -0.78 -5.15 21.15
CA ALA A 69 -1.89 -4.20 21.01
C ALA A 69 -2.49 -4.16 19.58
N GLY A 70 -1.80 -4.78 18.63
CA GLY A 70 -2.03 -4.55 17.21
C GLY A 70 -1.27 -3.32 16.70
N SER A 71 -1.28 -3.12 15.39
CA SER A 71 -0.58 -2.00 14.74
C SER A 71 -1.40 -1.34 13.64
N ILE A 72 -1.12 -0.05 13.44
CA ILE A 72 -1.66 0.77 12.35
C ILE A 72 -0.49 1.31 11.56
N GLY A 73 -0.47 1.07 10.25
CA GLY A 73 0.49 1.67 9.35
C GLY A 73 0.11 3.12 9.04
N ARG A 74 1.10 4.01 9.03
CA ARG A 74 0.96 5.34 8.44
C ARG A 74 1.98 5.49 7.32
N SER A 75 1.53 5.75 6.11
CA SER A 75 2.42 5.92 4.96
C SER A 75 3.26 7.19 5.10
N TYR A 76 4.41 7.23 4.43
CA TYR A 76 5.20 8.46 4.33
C TYR A 76 4.43 9.63 3.67
N LYS A 77 3.36 9.33 2.92
CA LYS A 77 2.46 10.34 2.33
C LYS A 77 1.49 10.92 3.35
N GLY A 78 1.20 10.19 4.43
CA GLY A 78 0.37 10.65 5.54
C GLY A 78 -0.91 9.83 5.77
N GLU A 79 -1.26 8.91 4.87
CA GLU A 79 -2.48 8.09 4.99
C GLU A 79 -2.34 6.97 6.02
N PHE A 80 -3.44 6.61 6.68
CA PHE A 80 -3.50 5.47 7.58
C PHE A 80 -4.01 4.24 6.83
N GLN A 81 -3.21 3.18 6.85
CA GLN A 81 -3.44 1.90 6.18
C GLN A 81 -2.77 0.77 6.95
N LEU A 82 -2.75 -0.47 6.42
CA LEU A 82 -2.16 -1.64 7.08
C LEU A 82 -2.68 -1.82 8.52
N TRP A 83 -3.99 -1.95 8.66
CA TRP A 83 -4.65 -2.14 9.95
C TRP A 83 -4.45 -3.59 10.41
N GLN A 84 -3.60 -3.79 11.41
CA GLN A 84 -3.31 -5.06 12.05
C GLN A 84 -3.82 -5.04 13.50
N LEU A 85 -5.09 -4.66 13.67
CA LEU A 85 -5.72 -4.53 14.99
C LEU A 85 -6.04 -5.90 15.60
N PHE A 86 -6.41 -6.86 14.76
CA PHE A 86 -6.73 -8.21 15.19
C PHE A 86 -5.69 -9.20 14.66
N PRO A 87 -5.27 -10.19 15.46
CA PRO A 87 -4.36 -11.22 15.00
C PRO A 87 -4.85 -11.88 13.71
N ARG A 88 -3.96 -12.06 12.73
CA ARG A 88 -4.24 -12.68 11.42
C ARG A 88 -5.13 -11.85 10.47
N ILE A 89 -5.58 -10.68 10.88
CA ILE A 89 -6.31 -9.74 10.02
C ILE A 89 -5.37 -8.59 9.71
N CYS A 90 -5.16 -8.35 8.42
CA CYS A 90 -4.41 -7.21 7.91
C CYS A 90 -5.26 -6.56 6.84
N GLU A 91 -5.76 -5.36 7.13
CA GLU A 91 -6.54 -4.59 6.16
C GLU A 91 -5.64 -3.51 5.56
N ASP A 92 -5.31 -3.67 4.30
CA ASP A 92 -4.32 -2.82 3.65
C ASP A 92 -4.93 -1.53 3.07
N LYS A 93 -6.26 -1.36 3.16
CA LYS A 93 -6.97 -0.24 2.54
C LYS A 93 -6.75 1.07 3.32
N PRO A 94 -6.42 2.17 2.62
CA PRO A 94 -6.31 3.47 3.26
C PRO A 94 -7.69 4.00 3.67
N VAL A 95 -7.76 4.65 4.84
CA VAL A 95 -8.98 5.33 5.32
C VAL A 95 -8.76 6.84 5.22
N LEU A 96 -9.31 7.45 4.16
CA LEU A 96 -9.05 8.86 3.84
C LEU A 96 -9.66 9.87 4.84
N SER A 97 -10.64 9.46 5.65
CA SER A 97 -11.16 10.29 6.74
C SER A 97 -10.18 10.42 7.91
N ASN A 98 -9.21 9.53 8.03
CA ASN A 98 -8.23 9.56 9.10
C ASN A 98 -7.04 10.39 8.63
N GLN A 99 -7.02 11.68 8.98
CA GLN A 99 -5.97 12.61 8.57
C GLN A 99 -5.66 13.62 9.67
N PHE A 100 -4.47 14.21 9.56
CA PHE A 100 -4.18 15.46 10.25
C PHE A 100 -4.39 16.62 9.29
N SER A 101 -4.90 17.73 9.83
CA SER A 101 -5.08 18.98 9.09
C SER A 101 -4.44 20.11 9.87
N VAL A 102 -3.94 21.12 9.16
CA VAL A 102 -3.41 22.34 9.75
C VAL A 102 -4.28 23.51 9.35
N PHE A 103 -4.50 24.43 10.30
CA PHE A 103 -5.09 25.73 10.06
C PHE A 103 -4.15 26.80 10.59
N VAL A 104 -3.87 27.80 9.76
CA VAL A 104 -2.97 28.92 10.08
C VAL A 104 -3.72 30.21 9.84
N SER A 105 -3.77 31.08 10.85
CA SER A 105 -4.29 32.44 10.74
C SER A 105 -3.17 33.42 10.97
N ARG A 106 -3.00 34.38 10.06
CA ARG A 106 -2.00 35.45 10.18
C ARG A 106 -2.63 36.69 10.80
N THR A 107 -1.79 37.54 11.40
CA THR A 107 -2.20 38.87 11.88
C THR A 107 -2.67 39.79 10.75
N SER A 108 -2.25 39.51 9.50
CA SER A 108 -2.77 40.15 8.28
C SER A 108 -4.23 39.82 7.96
N GLY A 109 -4.84 38.85 8.66
CA GLY A 109 -6.20 38.37 8.41
C GLY A 109 -6.29 37.20 7.41
N GLU A 110 -5.19 36.83 6.75
CA GLU A 110 -5.13 35.67 5.87
C GLU A 110 -5.28 34.36 6.65
N LYS A 111 -6.11 33.45 6.13
CA LYS A 111 -6.40 32.16 6.73
C LYS A 111 -6.12 31.07 5.72
N TYR A 112 -5.42 30.02 6.14
CA TYR A 112 -5.08 28.87 5.32
C TYR A 112 -5.39 27.59 6.06
N SER A 113 -6.03 26.65 5.37
CA SER A 113 -6.20 25.28 5.82
C SER A 113 -5.68 24.30 4.78
N SER A 114 -5.13 23.20 5.27
CA SER A 114 -4.79 22.07 4.42
C SER A 114 -4.82 20.76 5.21
N VAL A 115 -5.34 19.73 4.59
CA VAL A 115 -5.11 18.35 5.00
C VAL A 115 -3.64 18.01 4.70
N LEU A 116 -2.98 17.32 5.63
CA LEU A 116 -1.56 16.98 5.56
C LEU A 116 -1.31 15.68 4.79
N PHE A 117 -1.96 15.55 3.63
CA PHE A 117 -1.86 14.43 2.71
C PHE A 117 -1.90 14.94 1.26
N PRO A 118 -0.94 14.55 0.40
CA PRO A 118 -0.92 14.96 -0.99
C PRO A 118 -1.92 14.12 -1.80
N ALA A 119 -3.21 14.44 -1.67
CA ALA A 119 -4.26 13.72 -2.37
C ALA A 119 -4.15 13.91 -3.89
N SER A 120 -4.40 12.83 -4.64
CA SER A 120 -4.55 12.95 -6.09
C SER A 120 -5.94 13.53 -6.43
N PRO A 121 -6.07 14.31 -7.52
CA PRO A 121 -7.37 14.86 -7.94
C PRO A 121 -8.44 13.78 -8.19
N HIS A 122 -8.02 12.56 -8.56
CA HIS A 122 -8.92 11.43 -8.77
C HIS A 122 -9.52 10.94 -7.45
N LEU A 123 -8.68 10.79 -6.41
CA LEU A 123 -9.11 10.34 -5.09
C LEU A 123 -10.08 11.32 -4.43
N VAL A 124 -9.88 12.63 -4.62
CA VAL A 124 -10.80 13.65 -4.09
C VAL A 124 -12.17 13.56 -4.78
N LYS A 125 -12.20 13.32 -6.10
CA LYS A 125 -13.46 13.20 -6.88
C LYS A 125 -14.27 11.97 -6.52
N GLU A 126 -13.62 10.81 -6.36
CA GLU A 126 -14.29 9.57 -5.96
C GLU A 126 -14.94 9.68 -4.58
N ASN A 127 -14.35 10.48 -3.69
CA ASN A 127 -14.80 10.66 -2.32
C ASN A 127 -15.64 11.93 -2.10
N ALA A 128 -16.12 12.58 -3.16
CA ALA A 128 -16.98 13.75 -3.06
C ALA A 128 -18.30 13.46 -2.32
N VAL A 129 -18.78 12.22 -2.36
CA VAL A 129 -20.02 11.77 -1.72
C VAL A 129 -19.87 11.61 -0.19
N SER A 130 -18.66 11.38 0.33
CA SER A 130 -18.41 11.08 1.74
C SER A 130 -18.14 12.32 2.62
N GLY A 131 -18.41 13.53 2.12
CA GLY A 131 -18.21 14.79 2.83
C GLY A 131 -16.75 15.24 2.94
N ILE A 132 -15.78 14.31 2.94
CA ILE A 132 -14.35 14.61 2.94
C ILE A 132 -13.88 15.29 1.65
N GLY A 133 -14.65 15.21 0.56
CA GLY A 133 -14.38 15.95 -0.67
C GLY A 133 -14.43 17.47 -0.50
N SER A 134 -15.06 17.97 0.56
CA SER A 134 -15.08 19.39 0.92
C SER A 134 -13.84 19.86 1.70
N TRP A 135 -12.96 18.95 2.11
CA TRP A 135 -11.75 19.31 2.84
C TRP A 135 -10.71 19.97 1.93
N ASP A 136 -9.86 20.78 2.54
CA ASP A 136 -8.79 21.49 1.83
C ASP A 136 -7.61 20.56 1.50
N TRP A 137 -7.69 19.82 0.41
CA TRP A 137 -6.63 18.92 -0.07
C TRP A 137 -5.53 19.66 -0.84
N ASN A 138 -4.92 20.67 -0.21
CA ASN A 138 -4.04 21.63 -0.87
C ASN A 138 -2.54 21.27 -0.79
N LEU A 139 -2.17 20.19 -0.07
CA LEU A 139 -0.78 19.82 0.14
C LEU A 139 -0.14 19.31 -1.17
N LYS A 140 0.97 19.93 -1.57
CA LYS A 140 1.76 19.47 -2.72
C LYS A 140 2.73 18.37 -2.30
N SER A 141 2.84 17.33 -3.12
CA SER A 141 3.71 16.15 -2.85
C SER A 141 5.18 16.50 -2.61
N ASN A 142 5.70 17.53 -3.28
CA ASN A 142 7.10 17.97 -3.16
C ASN A 142 7.38 18.89 -1.95
N LYS A 143 6.40 19.09 -1.06
CA LYS A 143 6.49 19.98 0.11
C LYS A 143 6.44 19.22 1.44
N SER A 144 6.78 17.94 1.42
CA SER A 144 6.86 17.12 2.63
C SER A 144 8.03 16.15 2.57
N THR A 145 8.72 15.99 3.69
CA THR A 145 9.76 14.98 3.86
C THR A 145 9.45 14.12 5.08
N TYR A 146 9.42 12.82 4.88
CA TYR A 146 9.18 11.84 5.93
C TYR A 146 10.51 11.27 6.42
N HIS A 147 10.67 11.19 7.74
CA HIS A 147 11.82 10.60 8.40
C HIS A 147 11.34 9.51 9.34
N ALA A 148 12.10 8.42 9.41
CA ALA A 148 11.80 7.28 10.23
C ALA A 148 13.06 6.71 10.89
N LEU A 149 12.96 6.48 12.19
CA LEU A 149 13.91 5.72 12.99
C LEU A 149 13.11 5.05 14.12
N TYR A 150 12.67 3.80 13.87
CA TYR A 150 11.79 3.07 14.79
C TYR A 150 12.31 3.16 16.24
N PRO A 151 11.44 3.47 17.22
CA PRO A 151 9.97 3.57 17.13
C PRO A 151 9.45 4.96 16.73
N ARG A 152 10.32 5.89 16.34
CA ARG A 152 9.96 7.27 16.01
C ARG A 152 9.84 7.48 14.51
N ALA A 153 8.90 8.33 14.13
CA ALA A 153 8.81 8.89 12.80
C ALA A 153 8.25 10.31 12.88
N TRP A 154 8.63 11.15 11.92
CA TRP A 154 8.13 12.52 11.82
C TRP A 154 8.07 12.94 10.37
N THR A 155 7.15 13.86 10.07
CA THR A 155 7.03 14.48 8.75
C THR A 155 7.29 15.96 8.89
N VAL A 156 8.23 16.48 8.10
CA VAL A 156 8.47 17.91 7.97
C VAL A 156 7.65 18.39 6.79
N TYR A 157 6.78 19.36 7.01
CA TYR A 157 5.99 20.01 5.96
C TYR A 157 6.59 21.37 5.67
N GLU A 158 7.06 21.57 4.44
CA GLU A 158 7.63 22.83 3.98
C GLU A 158 6.51 23.73 3.46
N GLY A 159 5.93 24.52 4.35
CA GLY A 159 5.03 25.60 3.96
C GLY A 159 5.81 26.77 3.36
N THR A 160 5.32 27.35 2.26
CA THR A 160 5.74 28.69 1.78
C THR A 160 5.43 29.78 2.83
N TYR A 161 4.65 29.44 3.86
CA TYR A 161 4.30 30.28 4.98
C TYR A 161 5.09 29.82 6.21
N ILE A 162 6.26 30.40 6.42
CA ILE A 162 7.10 30.16 7.60
C ILE A 162 6.27 30.51 8.85
N ILE A 163 5.97 29.50 9.66
CA ILE A 163 5.50 29.68 11.04
C ILE A 163 6.78 29.91 11.85
N LYS A 164 7.10 31.18 12.14
CA LYS A 164 8.07 31.49 13.19
C LYS A 164 7.31 31.53 14.50
N TRP A 165 7.69 30.63 15.42
CA TRP A 165 7.35 30.75 16.83
C TRP A 165 8.26 31.80 17.48
#